data_AF-A0A8S4BQ57-F1
#
_entry.id   AF-A0A8S4BQ57-F1
#
_cell.length_a   1.000
_cell.length_b   1.000
_cell.length_c   1.000
_cell.angle_alpha   90.00
_cell.angle_beta   90.00
_cell.angle_gamma   90.00
#
_symmetry.space_group_name_H-M   'P 1'
#
loop_
_entity.id
_entity.type
_entity.pdbx_description
1 polymer ?
#
loop_
_entity_poly.entity_id
_entity_poly.type
_entity_poly.pdbx_seq_one_letter_code
_entity_poly.pdbx_strand_id
1 'polypeptide(L)'
;MASTTSGDVLPTGGRIFTTVPDIFFLPEFVFGGLVWILVASTLVTPPNPLGWVMFVSVFCFVGTTLWFFIFLCGGNQASIWPSLDVGFHFLAVVFYLSASVDLAYMTIITGQALPFFNLPENLKIYRLDIAAVVMSYVATLLYFLHAIFSAIRWKRS
;
A
#
# COMPACT_ATOMS: atom_id res chain seq x y z
N MET A 1 22.08 -6.66 39.00
CA MET A 1 20.84 -7.00 38.27
C MET A 1 21.13 -6.81 36.79
N ALA A 2 21.22 -7.90 36.03
CA ALA A 2 21.42 -7.81 34.59
C ALA A 2 20.12 -7.28 33.97
N SER A 3 20.19 -6.15 33.27
CA SER A 3 19.10 -5.67 32.43
C SER A 3 18.88 -6.71 31.34
N THR A 4 17.77 -7.43 31.42
CA THR A 4 17.24 -8.17 30.28
C THR A 4 16.97 -7.15 29.18
N THR A 5 17.87 -7.03 28.20
CA THR A 5 17.51 -6.48 26.90
C THR A 5 16.37 -7.36 26.42
N SER A 6 15.15 -6.89 26.63
CA SER A 6 13.98 -7.50 26.03
C SER A 6 14.28 -7.47 24.54
N GLY A 7 14.48 -8.63 23.90
CA GLY A 7 14.51 -8.67 22.44
C GLY A 7 13.27 -7.93 21.96
N ASP A 8 13.39 -7.11 20.92
CA ASP A 8 12.31 -6.24 20.44
C ASP A 8 11.10 -7.10 20.03
N VAL A 9 10.24 -7.43 21.00
CA VAL A 9 9.05 -8.23 20.79
C VAL A 9 8.11 -7.41 19.91
N LEU A 10 7.65 -8.01 18.81
CA LEU A 10 6.72 -7.37 17.90
C LEU A 10 5.48 -6.88 18.67
N PRO A 11 5.03 -5.65 18.45
CA PRO A 11 3.92 -5.09 19.17
C PRO A 11 2.63 -5.84 18.83
N THR A 12 1.74 -5.90 19.82
CA THR A 12 0.46 -6.60 19.75
C THR A 12 -0.65 -5.76 20.34
N GLY A 13 -1.89 -6.08 19.98
CA GLY A 13 -3.08 -5.37 20.47
C GLY A 13 -3.02 -3.87 20.17
N GLY A 14 -3.38 -3.04 21.16
CA GLY A 14 -3.44 -1.59 20.98
C GLY A 14 -2.09 -0.90 20.71
N ARG A 15 -0.96 -1.57 20.95
CA ARG A 15 0.38 -0.97 20.74
C ARG A 15 0.65 -0.68 19.27
N ILE A 16 0.05 -1.46 18.36
CA ILE A 16 0.17 -1.31 16.90
C ILE A 16 -0.20 0.10 16.43
N PHE A 17 -1.16 0.75 17.10
CA PHE A 17 -1.59 2.10 16.76
C PHE A 17 -0.60 3.20 17.19
N THR A 18 0.46 2.84 17.90
CA THR A 18 1.41 3.79 18.52
C THR A 18 2.87 3.46 18.22
N THR A 19 3.16 2.28 17.69
CA THR A 19 4.51 1.80 17.41
C THR A 19 4.84 1.93 15.93
N VAL A 20 6.01 2.49 15.64
CA VAL A 20 6.60 2.44 14.29
C VAL A 20 7.28 1.09 14.13
N PRO A 21 7.07 0.37 13.02
CA PRO A 21 6.35 0.79 11.82
C PRO A 21 4.84 0.53 11.79
N ASP A 22 4.30 -0.23 12.73
CA ASP A 22 2.95 -0.83 12.62
C ASP A 22 1.81 0.23 12.57
N ILE A 23 2.07 1.46 13.01
CA ILE A 23 1.16 2.61 12.82
C ILE A 23 0.85 2.88 11.34
N PHE A 24 1.74 2.48 10.41
CA PHE A 24 1.55 2.66 8.97
C PHE A 24 0.46 1.76 8.38
N PHE A 25 0.03 0.69 9.07
CA PHE A 25 -1.08 -0.16 8.60
C PHE A 25 -2.37 0.65 8.35
N LEU A 26 -2.66 1.65 9.19
CA LEU A 26 -3.86 2.48 9.05
C LEU A 26 -3.85 3.33 7.78
N PRO A 27 -2.86 4.21 7.54
CA PRO A 27 -2.81 4.98 6.31
C PRO A 27 -2.61 4.08 5.08
N GLU A 28 -1.86 2.97 5.16
CA GLU A 28 -1.78 2.00 4.05
C GLU A 28 -3.16 1.44 3.66
N PHE A 29 -3.98 1.11 4.65
CA PHE A 29 -5.34 0.63 4.44
C PHE A 29 -6.22 1.70 3.78
N VAL A 30 -6.13 2.95 4.24
CA VAL A 30 -6.91 4.07 3.68
C VAL A 30 -6.48 4.37 2.25
N PHE A 31 -5.19 4.63 2.03
CA PHE A 31 -4.69 5.03 0.71
C PHE A 31 -4.75 3.88 -0.29
N GLY A 32 -4.38 2.66 0.14
CA GLY A 32 -4.53 1.48 -0.70
C GLY A 32 -5.99 1.18 -1.04
N GLY A 33 -6.90 1.36 -0.07
CA GLY A 33 -8.34 1.27 -0.27
C GLY A 33 -8.87 2.24 -1.33
N LEU A 34 -8.45 3.50 -1.22
CA LEU A 34 -8.86 4.55 -2.16
C LEU A 34 -8.40 4.27 -3.59
N VAL A 35 -7.19 3.74 -3.79
CA VAL A 35 -6.65 3.46 -5.13
C VAL A 35 -7.57 2.51 -5.89
N TRP A 36 -7.89 1.35 -5.32
CA TRP A 36 -8.73 0.40 -6.05
C TRP A 36 -10.19 0.85 -6.18
N ILE A 37 -10.73 1.58 -5.21
CA ILE A 37 -12.09 2.15 -5.33
C ILE A 37 -12.16 3.15 -6.49
N LEU A 38 -11.14 4.02 -6.61
CA LEU A 38 -11.06 5.00 -7.69
C LEU A 38 -10.88 4.33 -9.06
N VAL A 39 -9.98 3.35 -9.16
CA VAL A 39 -9.77 2.59 -10.41
C VAL A 39 -11.01 1.75 -10.78
N ALA A 40 -11.69 1.15 -9.81
CA ALA A 40 -12.95 0.45 -10.07
C ALA A 40 -14.07 1.40 -10.53
N SER A 41 -14.06 2.66 -10.06
CA SER A 41 -15.03 3.67 -10.47
C SER A 41 -14.89 4.11 -11.93
N THR A 42 -13.74 3.86 -12.57
CA THR A 42 -13.52 4.04 -14.02
C THR A 42 -13.80 2.76 -14.81
N LEU A 43 -14.39 1.75 -14.17
CA LEU A 43 -14.69 0.44 -14.76
C LEU A 43 -13.45 -0.29 -15.30
N VAL A 44 -12.26 0.06 -14.78
CA VAL A 44 -10.98 -0.56 -15.17
C VAL A 44 -10.80 -0.53 -16.70
N THR A 45 -11.07 0.62 -17.32
CA THR A 45 -10.99 0.79 -18.78
C THR A 45 -9.85 1.74 -19.16
N PRO A 46 -8.87 1.30 -19.99
CA PRO A 46 -8.77 -0.03 -20.62
C PRO A 46 -8.33 -1.13 -19.63
N PRO A 47 -8.71 -2.40 -19.86
CA PRO A 47 -8.37 -3.50 -18.96
C PRO A 47 -6.86 -3.72 -18.77
N ASN A 48 -6.06 -3.42 -19.79
CA ASN A 48 -4.60 -3.45 -19.71
C ASN A 48 -4.10 -2.01 -19.94
N PRO A 49 -3.34 -1.39 -19.01
CA PRO A 49 -2.74 -1.95 -17.80
C PRO A 49 -3.55 -1.79 -16.50
N LEU A 50 -4.76 -1.22 -16.51
CA LEU A 50 -5.48 -0.92 -15.26
C LEU A 50 -5.87 -2.16 -14.45
N GLY A 51 -6.02 -3.33 -15.09
CA GLY A 51 -6.21 -4.60 -14.41
C GLY A 51 -5.04 -4.99 -13.51
N TRP A 52 -3.81 -4.62 -13.88
CA TRP A 52 -2.62 -4.79 -13.03
C TRP A 52 -2.68 -3.88 -11.81
N VAL A 53 -3.02 -2.60 -12.02
CA VAL A 53 -3.20 -1.62 -10.92
C VAL A 53 -4.25 -2.10 -9.92
N MET A 54 -5.37 -2.61 -10.46
CA MET A 54 -6.47 -3.18 -9.70
C MET A 54 -6.02 -4.41 -8.88
N PHE A 55 -5.32 -5.35 -9.52
CA PHE A 55 -4.76 -6.53 -8.85
C PHE A 55 -3.82 -6.15 -7.69
N VAL A 56 -2.83 -5.29 -7.96
CA VAL A 56 -1.85 -4.84 -6.97
C VAL A 56 -2.54 -4.21 -5.77
N SER A 57 -3.46 -3.28 -6.02
CA SER A 57 -4.08 -2.52 -4.95
C SER A 57 -4.95 -3.39 -4.04
N VAL A 58 -5.74 -4.32 -4.62
CA VAL A 58 -6.52 -5.28 -3.82
C VAL A 58 -5.65 -6.31 -3.12
N PHE A 59 -4.62 -6.83 -3.78
CA PHE A 59 -3.69 -7.78 -3.16
C PHE A 59 -3.04 -7.17 -1.91
N CYS A 60 -2.50 -5.96 -2.03
CA CYS A 60 -1.88 -5.27 -0.90
C CYS A 60 -2.92 -4.87 0.16
N PHE A 61 -4.13 -4.44 -0.22
CA PHE A 61 -5.20 -4.13 0.74
C PHE A 61 -5.58 -5.35 1.59
N VAL A 62 -5.80 -6.51 0.95
CA VAL A 62 -6.08 -7.77 1.65
C VAL A 62 -4.88 -8.20 2.50
N GLY A 63 -3.66 -8.11 1.95
CA GLY A 63 -2.43 -8.44 2.67
C GLY A 63 -2.23 -7.59 3.93
N THR A 64 -2.32 -6.26 3.82
CA THR A 64 -2.25 -5.31 4.94
C THR A 64 -3.35 -5.60 5.97
N THR A 65 -4.57 -5.93 5.52
CA THR A 65 -5.67 -6.30 6.42
C THR A 65 -5.34 -7.56 7.22
N LEU A 66 -4.80 -8.59 6.56
CA LEU A 66 -4.38 -9.83 7.23
C LEU A 66 -3.25 -9.56 8.23
N TRP A 67 -2.23 -8.81 7.84
CA TRP A 67 -1.11 -8.44 8.73
C TRP A 67 -1.61 -7.68 9.96
N PHE A 68 -2.47 -6.69 9.75
CA PHE A 68 -3.06 -5.90 10.81
C PHE A 68 -3.78 -6.77 11.84
N PHE A 69 -4.66 -7.69 11.40
CA PHE A 69 -5.37 -8.57 12.33
C PHE A 69 -4.47 -9.60 13.00
N ILE A 70 -3.46 -10.13 12.30
CA ILE A 70 -2.51 -11.07 12.91
C ILE A 70 -1.72 -10.38 14.04
N PHE A 71 -1.24 -9.16 13.79
CA PHE A 71 -0.51 -8.39 14.80
C PHE A 71 -1.47 -8.02 15.95
N LEU A 72 -2.71 -7.62 15.63
CA LEU A 72 -3.71 -7.24 16.64
C LEU A 72 -4.02 -8.39 17.59
N CYS A 73 -4.18 -9.61 17.05
CA CYS A 73 -4.43 -10.83 17.82
C CYS A 73 -3.16 -11.43 18.46
N GLY A 74 -1.97 -10.89 18.19
CA GLY A 74 -0.71 -11.38 18.73
C GLY A 74 -0.21 -12.68 18.12
N GLY A 75 -0.59 -13.00 16.88
CA GLY A 75 -0.07 -14.17 16.15
C GLY A 75 1.36 -14.02 15.64
N ASN A 76 1.97 -12.85 15.87
CA ASN A 76 3.25 -12.40 15.33
C ASN A 76 4.46 -12.65 16.25
N GLN A 77 4.41 -13.65 17.15
CA GLN A 77 5.41 -13.83 18.21
C GLN A 77 6.58 -14.78 17.86
N ALA A 78 6.48 -15.52 16.75
CA ALA A 78 7.58 -16.37 16.29
C ALA A 78 8.74 -15.57 15.68
N SER A 79 9.98 -16.11 15.73
CA SER A 79 11.20 -15.42 15.27
C SER A 79 11.23 -15.11 13.77
N ILE A 80 10.39 -15.75 12.96
CA ILE A 80 10.31 -15.50 11.52
C ILE A 80 9.53 -14.22 11.16
N TRP A 81 8.67 -13.73 12.06
CA TRP A 81 7.76 -12.63 11.79
C TRP A 81 8.46 -11.31 11.41
N PRO A 82 9.56 -10.89 12.05
CA PRO A 82 10.28 -9.69 11.62
C PRO A 82 10.78 -9.78 10.18
N SER A 83 11.25 -10.95 9.71
CA SER A 83 11.68 -11.15 8.33
C SER A 83 10.51 -11.17 7.35
N LEU A 84 9.42 -11.85 7.71
CA LEU A 84 8.20 -11.93 6.91
C LEU A 84 7.55 -10.55 6.72
N ASP A 85 7.56 -9.74 7.78
CA ASP A 85 7.08 -8.36 7.78
C ASP A 85 7.86 -7.48 6.79
N VAL A 86 9.20 -7.56 6.81
CA VAL A 86 10.05 -6.88 5.82
C VAL A 86 9.74 -7.35 4.40
N GLY A 87 9.65 -8.66 4.20
CA GLY A 87 9.42 -9.25 2.88
C GLY A 87 8.09 -8.81 2.27
N PHE A 88 7.01 -8.81 3.06
CA PHE A 88 5.69 -8.38 2.60
C PHE A 88 5.69 -6.89 2.24
N HIS A 89 6.17 -6.01 3.12
CA HIS A 89 6.15 -4.57 2.86
C HIS A 89 7.07 -4.21 1.70
N PHE A 90 8.23 -4.85 1.57
CA PHE A 90 9.10 -4.66 0.41
C PHE A 90 8.43 -5.10 -0.90
N LEU A 91 7.76 -6.26 -0.92
CA LEU A 91 7.00 -6.71 -2.09
C LEU A 91 5.90 -5.70 -2.45
N ALA A 92 5.18 -5.20 -1.45
CA ALA A 92 4.14 -4.21 -1.62
C ALA A 92 4.68 -2.91 -2.23
N VAL A 93 5.87 -2.44 -1.83
CA VAL A 93 6.55 -1.29 -2.46
C VAL A 93 6.75 -1.52 -3.95
N VAL A 94 7.35 -2.65 -4.33
CA VAL A 94 7.68 -2.94 -5.73
C VAL A 94 6.39 -3.01 -6.56
N PHE A 95 5.36 -3.66 -6.03
CA PHE A 95 4.07 -3.77 -6.69
C PHE A 95 3.40 -2.41 -6.85
N TYR A 96 3.29 -1.62 -5.78
CA TYR A 96 2.66 -0.29 -5.84
C TYR A 96 3.44 0.70 -6.69
N LEU A 97 4.77 0.62 -6.72
CA LEU A 97 5.58 1.43 -7.62
C LEU A 97 5.27 1.09 -9.08
N SER A 98 5.20 -0.20 -9.42
CA SER A 98 4.81 -0.65 -10.76
C SER A 98 3.40 -0.19 -11.14
N ALA A 99 2.41 -0.41 -10.26
CA ALA A 99 1.04 0.03 -10.49
C ALA A 99 0.92 1.56 -10.63
N SER A 100 1.66 2.32 -9.83
CA SER A 100 1.65 3.79 -9.90
C SER A 100 2.20 4.31 -11.22
N VAL A 101 3.24 3.67 -11.77
CA VAL A 101 3.80 4.03 -13.09
C VAL A 101 2.78 3.76 -14.19
N ASP A 102 2.12 2.60 -14.19
CA ASP A 102 1.11 2.25 -15.19
C ASP A 102 -0.11 3.18 -15.11
N LEU A 103 -0.57 3.49 -13.90
CA LEU A 103 -1.68 4.40 -13.68
C LEU A 103 -1.33 5.83 -14.11
N ALA A 104 -0.11 6.31 -13.83
CA ALA A 104 0.36 7.62 -14.28
C ALA A 104 0.47 7.69 -15.80
N TYR A 105 0.98 6.64 -16.44
CA TYR A 105 1.04 6.54 -17.90
C TYR A 105 -0.35 6.65 -18.54
N MET A 106 -1.33 5.88 -18.03
CA MET A 106 -2.70 5.95 -18.51
C MET A 106 -3.32 7.34 -18.29
N THR A 107 -3.09 7.95 -17.13
CA THR A 107 -3.59 9.30 -16.81
C THR A 107 -3.07 10.34 -17.80
N ILE A 108 -1.78 10.27 -18.17
CA ILE A 108 -1.17 11.20 -19.15
C ILE A 108 -1.83 11.05 -20.51
N ILE A 109 -2.03 9.81 -20.99
CA ILE A 109 -2.68 9.56 -22.28
C ILE A 109 -4.11 10.08 -22.28
N THR A 110 -4.88 9.79 -21.23
CA THR A 110 -6.25 10.32 -21.09
C THR A 110 -6.24 11.85 -21.13
N GLY A 111 -5.32 12.50 -20.40
CA GLY A 111 -5.17 13.95 -20.40
C GLY A 111 -4.83 14.54 -21.77
N GLN A 112 -3.98 13.88 -22.55
CA GLN A 112 -3.63 14.30 -23.92
C GLN A 112 -4.79 14.13 -24.91
N ALA A 113 -5.67 13.16 -24.67
CA ALA A 113 -6.84 12.91 -25.52
C ALA A 113 -8.01 13.87 -25.24
N LEU A 114 -8.08 14.49 -24.05
CA LEU A 114 -9.18 15.37 -23.64
C LEU A 114 -9.52 16.50 -24.63
N PRO A 115 -8.56 17.23 -25.23
CA PRO A 115 -8.88 18.29 -26.19
C PRO A 115 -9.57 17.78 -27.46
N PHE A 116 -9.34 16.52 -27.84
CA PHE A 116 -9.91 15.90 -29.03
C PHE A 116 -11.28 15.25 -28.73
N PHE A 117 -11.48 14.77 -27.51
CA PHE A 117 -12.70 14.08 -27.07
C PHE A 117 -13.26 14.72 -25.79
N ASN A 118 -13.69 15.98 -25.88
CA ASN A 118 -14.12 16.77 -24.73
C ASN A 118 -15.56 16.46 -24.29
N LEU A 119 -15.77 15.27 -23.74
CA LEU A 119 -17.02 14.85 -23.10
C LEU A 119 -16.90 15.01 -21.57
N PRO A 120 -17.99 15.41 -20.87
CA PRO A 120 -17.97 15.54 -19.41
C PRO A 120 -17.53 14.27 -18.68
N GLU A 121 -17.83 13.10 -19.25
CA GLU A 121 -17.43 11.79 -18.73
C GLU A 121 -15.91 11.58 -18.78
N ASN A 122 -15.26 11.96 -19.89
CA ASN A 122 -13.81 11.83 -20.04
C ASN A 122 -13.07 12.73 -19.05
N LEU A 123 -13.58 13.94 -18.82
CA LEU A 123 -13.01 14.85 -17.80
C LEU A 123 -13.17 14.28 -16.39
N LYS A 124 -14.28 13.61 -16.10
CA LYS A 124 -14.51 12.93 -14.81
C LYS A 124 -13.51 11.78 -14.62
N ILE A 125 -13.34 10.91 -15.63
CA ILE A 125 -12.40 9.79 -15.60
C ILE A 125 -10.97 10.31 -15.38
N TYR A 126 -10.54 11.30 -16.15
CA TYR A 126 -9.22 11.91 -15.99
C TYR A 126 -8.95 12.42 -14.57
N ARG A 127 -9.93 13.06 -13.92
CA ARG A 127 -9.80 13.55 -12.54
C ARG A 127 -9.75 12.42 -11.52
N LEU A 128 -10.51 11.35 -11.74
CA LEU A 128 -10.45 10.13 -10.91
C LEU A 128 -9.08 9.46 -11.02
N ASP A 129 -8.55 9.35 -12.24
CA ASP A 129 -7.23 8.78 -12.50
C ASP A 129 -6.13 9.62 -11.83
N ILE A 130 -6.17 10.96 -11.92
CA ILE A 130 -5.24 11.84 -11.19
C ILE A 130 -5.29 11.56 -9.69
N ALA A 131 -6.49 11.50 -9.10
CA ALA A 131 -6.64 11.22 -7.68
C ALA A 131 -6.05 9.85 -7.34
N ALA A 132 -6.33 8.83 -8.15
CA ALA A 132 -5.83 7.48 -7.95
C ALA A 132 -4.29 7.42 -8.04
N VAL A 133 -3.66 8.14 -8.97
CA VAL A 133 -2.19 8.28 -9.07
C VAL A 133 -1.59 8.86 -7.79
N VAL A 134 -2.17 9.96 -7.30
CA VAL A 134 -1.66 10.59 -6.06
C VAL A 134 -1.76 9.61 -4.89
N MET A 135 -2.91 8.94 -4.74
CA MET A 135 -3.11 7.97 -3.67
C MET A 135 -2.17 6.75 -3.81
N SER A 136 -1.88 6.29 -5.02
CA SER A 136 -1.02 5.13 -5.26
C SER A 136 0.46 5.43 -4.93
N TYR A 137 0.93 6.64 -5.24
CA TYR A 137 2.27 7.08 -4.82
C TYR A 137 2.37 7.28 -3.31
N VAL A 138 1.31 7.81 -2.67
CA VAL A 138 1.27 7.88 -1.20
C VAL A 138 1.30 6.48 -0.59
N ALA A 139 0.54 5.53 -1.11
CA ALA A 139 0.59 4.14 -0.67
C ALA A 139 2.00 3.54 -0.87
N THR A 140 2.64 3.78 -2.02
CA THR A 140 4.02 3.34 -2.29
C THR A 140 4.99 3.87 -1.23
N LEU A 141 4.89 5.16 -0.91
CA LEU A 141 5.74 5.79 0.11
C LEU A 141 5.51 5.19 1.49
N LEU A 142 4.25 4.95 1.87
CA LEU A 142 3.92 4.35 3.17
C LEU A 142 4.49 2.94 3.30
N TYR A 143 4.26 2.07 2.31
CA TYR A 143 4.86 0.74 2.28
C TYR A 143 6.39 0.79 2.31
N PHE A 144 7.00 1.81 1.70
CA PHE A 144 8.46 1.98 1.67
C PHE A 144 9.02 2.36 3.03
N LEU A 145 8.37 3.31 3.72
CA LEU A 145 8.72 3.66 5.09
C LEU A 145 8.52 2.45 6.00
N HIS A 146 7.40 1.74 5.89
CA HIS A 146 7.12 0.53 6.65
C HIS A 146 8.24 -0.51 6.44
N ALA A 147 8.58 -0.83 5.19
CA ALA A 147 9.65 -1.77 4.87
C ALA A 147 11.00 -1.38 5.48
N ILE A 148 11.39 -0.09 5.41
CA ILE A 148 12.65 0.40 6.00
C ILE A 148 12.65 0.21 7.51
N PHE A 149 11.60 0.65 8.18
CA PHE A 149 11.53 0.57 9.64
C PHE A 149 11.40 -0.87 10.13
N SER A 150 10.70 -1.74 9.40
CA SER A 150 10.69 -3.19 9.65
C SER A 150 12.07 -3.80 9.45
N ALA A 151 12.85 -3.36 8.45
CA ALA A 151 14.21 -3.86 8.22
C ALA A 151 15.17 -3.43 9.35
N ILE A 152 15.03 -2.19 9.83
CA ILE A 152 15.76 -1.71 11.01
C ILE A 152 15.40 -2.55 12.25
N ARG A 153 14.10 -2.84 12.45
CA ARG A 153 13.61 -3.70 13.55
C ARG A 153 14.15 -5.11 13.45
N TRP A 154 14.07 -5.72 12.27
CA TRP A 154 14.56 -7.09 12.04
C TRP A 154 16.06 -7.21 12.30
N LYS A 155 16.88 -6.23 11.89
CA LYS A 155 18.32 -6.21 12.17
C LYS A 155 18.66 -6.19 13.68
N ARG A 156 17.74 -5.68 14.52
CA ARG A 156 17.90 -5.58 15.98
C ARG A 156 17.35 -6.80 16.74
N SER A 157 16.59 -7.66 16.06
CA SER A 157 15.97 -8.88 16.62
C SER A 157 16.95 -10.05 16.65
#